data_AF-A0AB38ZLV7-F1
#
_entry.id   AF-A0AB38ZLV7-F1
#
_cell.length_a   1.000
_cell.length_b   1.000
_cell.length_c   1.000
_cell.angle_alpha   90.00
_cell.angle_beta   90.00
_cell.angle_gamma   90.00
#
_symmetry.space_group_name_H-M   'P 1'
#
loop_
_entity.id
_entity.type
_entity.pdbx_description
1 polymer ?
#
loop_
_entity_poly.entity_id
_entity_poly.type
_entity_poly.pdbx_seq_one_letter_code
_entity_poly.pdbx_strand_id
1 'polypeptide(L)'
;YIGRGLKPEQLSMLRDKLFGQNSTPESALSWADFTKRESPPGKLPFWTWLDKILDLVHDHLKDLWNDDCIMGFVSRSQERRLLKRTTSGTFLLRFSETSEGGITCSWVEHQDDDKVLIYSVQPYTKEVLQSVPLTE
;
A
#
# COMPACT_ATOMS: atom_id res chain seq x y z
N TYR A 1 -7.96 -17.75 7.23
CA TYR A 1 -8.80 -16.94 6.32
C TYR A 1 -8.72 -15.50 6.78
N ILE A 2 -8.32 -14.58 5.89
CA ILE A 2 -8.39 -13.13 6.15
C ILE A 2 -9.85 -12.75 5.87
N GLY A 3 -10.53 -12.13 6.85
CA GLY A 3 -11.99 -11.99 6.85
C GLY A 3 -12.54 -11.08 5.75
N ARG A 4 -11.74 -10.09 5.33
CA ARG A 4 -12.12 -9.05 4.38
C ARG A 4 -11.36 -9.17 3.05
N GLY A 5 -12.08 -9.06 1.93
CA GLY A 5 -11.51 -8.97 0.58
C GLY A 5 -11.06 -7.55 0.17
N LEU A 6 -10.72 -7.38 -1.11
CA LEU A 6 -10.29 -6.09 -1.65
C LEU A 6 -11.46 -5.22 -2.09
N LYS A 7 -11.36 -3.92 -1.82
CA LYS A 7 -12.31 -2.88 -2.28
C LYS A 7 -12.02 -2.46 -3.74
N PRO A 8 -13.00 -1.88 -4.44
CA PRO A 8 -12.80 -1.40 -5.82
C PRO A 8 -11.62 -0.44 -5.98
N GLU A 9 -11.38 0.45 -5.02
CA GLU A 9 -10.28 1.42 -5.06
C GLU A 9 -8.92 0.72 -4.94
N GLN A 10 -8.85 -0.32 -4.10
CA GLN A 10 -7.66 -1.15 -3.92
C GLN A 10 -7.36 -1.96 -5.19
N LEU A 11 -8.39 -2.54 -5.80
CA LEU A 11 -8.29 -3.25 -7.08
C LEU A 11 -7.85 -2.31 -8.22
N SER A 12 -8.36 -1.07 -8.23
CA SER A 12 -7.94 -0.07 -9.21
C SER A 12 -6.46 0.25 -9.09
N MET A 13 -5.93 0.39 -7.88
CA MET A 13 -4.50 0.63 -7.66
C MET A 13 -3.65 -0.55 -8.13
N LEU A 14 -4.07 -1.78 -7.83
CA LEU A 14 -3.37 -2.99 -8.31
C LEU A 14 -3.37 -3.10 -9.83
N ARG A 15 -4.49 -2.76 -10.49
CA ARG A 15 -4.58 -2.67 -11.95
C ARG A 15 -3.59 -1.65 -12.49
N ASP A 16 -3.55 -0.44 -11.93
CA ASP A 16 -2.62 0.60 -12.37
C ASP A 16 -1.16 0.18 -12.16
N LYS A 17 -0.87 -0.59 -11.11
CA LYS A 17 0.47 -1.14 -10.87
C LYS A 17 0.87 -2.21 -11.89
N LEU A 18 -0.08 -3.02 -12.37
CA LEU A 18 0.17 -4.08 -13.35
C LEU A 18 0.28 -3.55 -14.78
N PHE A 19 -0.58 -2.61 -15.15
CA PHE A 19 -0.75 -2.19 -16.55
C PHE A 19 -0.36 -0.73 -16.82
N GLY A 20 -0.11 0.06 -15.78
CA GLY A 20 0.08 1.50 -15.88
C GLY A 20 -1.23 2.28 -16.06
N GLN A 21 -1.13 3.61 -16.04
CA GLN A 21 -2.29 4.52 -16.09
C GLN A 21 -3.04 4.52 -17.42
N ASN A 22 -2.45 3.98 -18.50
CA ASN A 22 -3.06 3.93 -19.84
C ASN A 22 -3.72 2.58 -20.15
N SER A 23 -4.06 1.80 -19.11
CA SER A 23 -4.62 0.46 -19.28
C SER A 23 -6.05 0.50 -19.80
N THR A 24 -6.33 -0.30 -20.83
CA THR A 24 -7.69 -0.53 -21.33
C THR A 24 -8.32 -1.75 -20.64
N PRO A 25 -9.66 -1.89 -20.61
CA PRO A 25 -10.32 -3.11 -20.11
C PRO A 25 -9.87 -4.40 -20.82
N GLU A 26 -9.34 -4.28 -22.04
CA GLU A 26 -8.84 -5.39 -22.87
C GLU A 26 -7.37 -5.73 -22.61
N SER A 27 -6.70 -5.02 -21.69
CA SER A 27 -5.30 -5.26 -21.37
C SER A 27 -5.12 -6.66 -20.79
N ALA A 28 -4.38 -7.51 -21.50
CA ALA A 28 -4.08 -8.86 -21.07
C ALA A 28 -2.81 -8.88 -20.21
N LEU A 29 -2.88 -9.57 -19.07
CA LEU A 29 -1.71 -9.78 -18.21
C LEU A 29 -0.98 -11.05 -18.62
N SER A 30 0.29 -10.95 -19.03
CA SER A 30 1.08 -12.13 -19.32
C SER A 30 1.53 -12.82 -18.02
N TRP A 31 1.72 -14.15 -18.07
CA TRP A 31 2.26 -14.90 -16.93
C TRP A 31 3.64 -14.37 -16.48
N ALA A 32 4.46 -13.91 -17.45
CA ALA A 32 5.77 -13.36 -17.16
C ALA A 32 5.66 -12.03 -16.40
N ASP A 33 4.74 -11.14 -16.77
CA ASP A 33 4.50 -9.88 -16.06
C ASP A 33 3.96 -10.11 -14.64
N PHE A 34 3.14 -11.15 -14.46
CA PHE A 34 2.58 -11.47 -13.15
C PHE A 34 3.61 -12.09 -12.19
N THR A 35 4.49 -12.99 -12.67
CA THR A 35 5.31 -13.85 -11.79
C THR A 35 6.82 -13.70 -11.91
N LYS A 36 7.34 -13.13 -13.01
CA LYS A 36 8.78 -13.14 -13.31
C LYS A 36 9.40 -11.76 -13.47
N ARG A 37 8.73 -10.84 -14.18
CA ARG A 37 9.25 -9.49 -14.42
C ARG A 37 9.07 -8.65 -13.17
N GLU A 38 10.05 -7.81 -12.88
CA GLU A 38 9.96 -6.85 -11.78
C GLU A 38 8.77 -5.92 -12.00
N SER A 39 8.08 -5.58 -10.91
CA SER A 39 6.94 -4.65 -10.91
C SER A 39 7.38 -3.31 -10.31
N PRO A 40 7.70 -2.30 -11.14
CA PRO A 40 7.99 -0.96 -10.67
C PRO A 40 6.89 -0.42 -9.75
N PRO A 41 7.23 0.44 -8.77
CA PRO A 41 8.56 0.97 -8.46
C PRO A 41 9.47 -0.01 -7.68
N GLY A 42 9.00 -1.20 -7.32
CA GLY A 42 9.78 -2.22 -6.62
C GLY A 42 10.67 -3.04 -7.55
N LYS A 43 11.47 -3.93 -6.95
CA LYS A 43 12.36 -4.87 -7.65
C LYS A 43 11.88 -6.32 -7.62
N LEU A 44 10.69 -6.56 -7.07
CA LEU A 44 10.09 -7.88 -7.00
C LEU A 44 9.05 -8.06 -8.11
N PRO A 45 8.83 -9.30 -8.57
CA PRO A 45 7.66 -9.61 -9.38
C PRO A 45 6.36 -9.27 -8.64
N PHE A 46 5.32 -8.91 -9.39
CA PHE A 46 4.05 -8.48 -8.82
C PHE A 46 3.47 -9.51 -7.85
N TRP A 47 3.40 -10.78 -8.27
CA TRP A 47 2.87 -11.85 -7.43
C TRP A 47 3.67 -12.01 -6.14
N THR A 48 5.00 -12.05 -6.21
CA THR A 48 5.86 -12.18 -5.02
C THR A 48 5.66 -11.02 -4.05
N TRP A 49 5.53 -9.79 -4.56
CA TRP A 49 5.23 -8.63 -3.73
C TRP A 49 3.86 -8.73 -3.05
N LEU A 50 2.83 -9.15 -3.79
CA LEU A 50 1.48 -9.31 -3.25
C LEU A 50 1.41 -10.43 -2.22
N ASP A 51 2.06 -11.56 -2.48
CA ASP A 51 2.14 -12.72 -1.60
C ASP A 51 2.78 -12.36 -0.25
N LYS A 52 3.89 -11.61 -0.27
CA LYS A 52 4.51 -11.09 0.96
C LYS A 52 3.60 -10.14 1.74
N ILE A 53 2.75 -9.37 1.07
CA ILE A 53 1.73 -8.54 1.75
C ILE A 53 0.66 -9.43 2.38
N LEU A 54 0.22 -10.49 1.70
CA LEU A 54 -0.76 -11.43 2.25
C LEU A 54 -0.22 -12.09 3.52
N ASP A 55 1.04 -12.52 3.51
CA ASP A 55 1.73 -13.05 4.70
C ASP A 55 1.78 -12.02 5.83
N LEU A 56 2.17 -10.77 5.52
CA LEU A 56 2.22 -9.69 6.50
C LEU A 56 0.85 -9.43 7.14
N VAL A 57 -0.22 -9.41 6.33
CA VAL A 57 -1.59 -9.23 6.82
C VAL A 57 -2.03 -10.41 7.65
N HIS A 58 -1.78 -11.63 7.19
CA HIS A 58 -2.16 -12.84 7.90
C HIS A 58 -1.50 -12.92 9.29
N ASP A 59 -0.20 -12.65 9.36
CA ASP A 59 0.61 -12.89 10.55
C ASP A 59 0.57 -11.73 11.55
N HIS A 60 0.45 -10.48 11.08
CA HIS A 60 0.68 -9.30 11.92
C HIS A 60 -0.44 -8.25 11.90
N LEU A 61 -1.27 -8.20 10.85
CA LEU A 61 -2.20 -7.07 10.64
C LEU A 61 -3.66 -7.51 10.47
N LYS A 62 -3.98 -8.75 10.83
CA LYS A 62 -5.27 -9.38 10.54
C LYS A 62 -6.44 -8.58 11.09
N ASP A 63 -6.36 -8.16 12.35
CA ASP A 63 -7.45 -7.45 13.02
C ASP A 63 -7.60 -6.05 12.44
N LEU A 64 -6.50 -5.29 12.31
CA LEU A 64 -6.48 -3.97 11.65
C LEU A 64 -7.02 -4.00 10.21
N TRP A 65 -6.78 -5.08 9.47
CA TRP A 65 -7.30 -5.25 8.12
C TRP A 65 -8.82 -5.50 8.11
N ASN A 66 -9.29 -6.36 9.01
CA ASN A 66 -10.72 -6.71 9.12
C ASN A 66 -11.55 -5.53 9.65
N ASP A 67 -10.97 -4.72 10.55
CA ASP A 67 -11.61 -3.53 11.13
C ASP A 67 -11.54 -2.29 10.21
N ASP A 68 -11.03 -2.46 8.98
CA ASP A 68 -10.92 -1.42 7.96
C ASP A 68 -10.01 -0.23 8.35
N CYS A 69 -9.10 -0.43 9.30
CA CYS A 69 -8.09 0.57 9.69
C CYS A 69 -6.98 0.72 8.64
N ILE A 70 -6.80 -0.28 7.77
CA ILE A 70 -5.77 -0.29 6.72
C ILE A 70 -6.37 0.05 5.36
N MET A 71 -5.95 1.17 4.79
CA MET A 71 -6.31 1.53 3.41
C MET A 71 -5.60 0.61 2.41
N GLY A 72 -4.38 0.18 2.72
CA GLY A 72 -3.70 -0.92 2.05
C GLY A 72 -3.13 -0.54 0.69
N PHE A 73 -3.86 -0.81 -0.38
CA PHE A 73 -3.39 -0.60 -1.76
C PHE A 73 -3.72 0.81 -2.24
N VAL A 74 -2.77 1.74 -2.04
CA VAL A 74 -2.89 3.14 -2.43
C VAL A 74 -1.55 3.59 -3.00
N SER A 75 -1.55 4.18 -4.19
CA SER A 75 -0.33 4.70 -4.80
C SER A 75 0.13 5.97 -4.09
N ARG A 76 1.44 6.26 -4.16
CA ARG A 76 1.98 7.52 -3.60
C ARG A 76 1.28 8.78 -4.13
N SER A 77 0.88 8.79 -5.40
CA SER A 77 0.15 9.94 -5.97
C SER A 77 -1.27 10.05 -5.40
N GLN A 78 -1.96 8.92 -5.24
CA GLN A 78 -3.29 8.87 -4.67
C GLN A 78 -3.29 9.24 -3.18
N GLU A 79 -2.36 8.71 -2.41
CA GLU A 79 -2.13 9.09 -1.00
C GLU A 79 -2.00 10.61 -0.89
N ARG A 80 -1.10 11.20 -1.69
CA ARG A 80 -0.89 12.65 -1.65
C ARG A 80 -2.16 13.43 -1.98
N ARG A 81 -2.95 12.95 -2.93
CA ARG A 81 -4.22 13.59 -3.31
C ARG A 81 -5.26 13.52 -2.19
N LEU A 82 -5.33 12.39 -1.49
CA LEU A 82 -6.27 12.18 -0.37
C LEU A 82 -5.90 13.05 0.82
N LEU A 83 -4.65 12.95 1.28
CA LEU A 83 -4.16 13.62 2.49
C LEU A 83 -4.08 15.14 2.35
N LYS A 84 -3.80 15.67 1.15
CA LYS A 84 -3.73 17.14 0.95
C LYS A 84 -5.00 17.89 1.31
N ARG A 85 -6.15 17.23 1.29
CA ARG A 85 -7.47 17.84 1.51
C ARG A 85 -8.02 17.57 2.91
N THR A 86 -7.23 16.97 3.79
CA THR A 86 -7.62 16.62 5.17
C THR A 86 -6.86 17.48 6.17
N THR A 87 -7.34 17.54 7.41
CA THR A 87 -6.71 18.31 8.50
C THR A 87 -5.33 17.75 8.89
N SER A 88 -4.43 18.62 9.37
CA SER A 88 -3.13 18.21 9.93
C SER A 88 -3.28 17.08 10.96
N GLY A 89 -2.36 16.12 10.94
CA GLY A 89 -2.41 14.93 11.79
C GLY A 89 -3.28 13.80 11.25
N THR A 90 -4.06 14.02 10.18
CA THR A 90 -4.73 12.91 9.48
C THR A 90 -3.67 12.01 8.84
N PHE A 91 -3.82 10.70 9.03
CA PHE A 91 -2.91 9.70 8.51
C PHE A 91 -3.65 8.56 7.79
N LEU A 92 -2.90 7.80 7.01
CA LEU A 92 -3.36 6.53 6.45
C LEU A 92 -2.27 5.48 6.54
N LEU A 93 -2.71 4.22 6.62
CA LEU A 93 -1.86 3.04 6.55
C LEU A 93 -1.95 2.42 5.15
N ARG A 94 -0.81 2.22 4.51
CA ARG A 94 -0.72 1.57 3.19
C ARG A 94 0.46 0.62 3.09
N PHE A 95 0.35 -0.35 2.17
CA PHE A 95 1.46 -1.22 1.86
C PHE A 95 2.52 -0.49 1.02
N SER A 96 3.79 -0.82 1.27
CA SER A 96 4.92 -0.30 0.52
C SER A 96 4.97 -0.93 -0.85
N GLU A 97 5.04 -0.09 -1.89
CA GLU A 97 5.20 -0.55 -3.28
C GLU A 97 6.65 -0.96 -3.61
N THR A 98 7.60 -0.63 -2.74
CA THR A 98 9.05 -0.82 -2.97
C THR A 98 9.69 -1.82 -2.02
N SER A 99 9.11 -2.02 -0.84
CA SER A 99 9.62 -2.96 0.16
C SER A 99 9.03 -4.35 -0.03
N GLU A 100 9.75 -5.37 0.41
CA GLU A 100 9.33 -6.77 0.32
C GLU A 100 8.30 -7.13 1.40
N GLY A 101 7.05 -6.68 1.26
CA GLY A 101 5.99 -6.93 2.26
C GLY A 101 6.15 -6.05 3.49
N GLY A 102 5.99 -4.74 3.32
CA GLY A 102 6.01 -3.78 4.43
C GLY A 102 4.79 -2.87 4.43
N ILE A 103 4.42 -2.39 5.62
CA ILE A 103 3.36 -1.39 5.82
C ILE A 103 3.99 -0.07 6.26
N THR A 104 3.46 1.05 5.78
CA THR A 104 3.91 2.40 6.16
C THR A 104 2.72 3.25 6.60
N CYS A 105 2.98 4.14 7.55
CA CYS A 105 2.07 5.19 7.96
C CYS A 105 2.50 6.51 7.31
N SER A 106 1.55 7.21 6.70
CA SER A 106 1.78 8.53 6.12
C SER A 106 0.75 9.53 6.61
N TRP A 107 1.19 10.74 6.94
CA TRP A 107 0.35 11.78 7.53
C TRP A 107 0.60 13.14 6.88
N VAL A 108 -0.39 14.02 7.00
CA VAL A 108 -0.32 15.40 6.49
C VAL A 108 -0.07 16.40 7.61
N GLU A 109 0.73 17.42 7.30
CA GLU A 109 0.87 18.64 8.11
C GLU A 109 0.73 19.86 7.19
N HIS A 110 -0.14 20.78 7.57
CA HIS A 110 -0.29 22.09 6.96
C HIS A 110 0.56 23.09 7.73
N GLN A 111 1.43 23.81 7.02
CA GLN A 111 2.30 24.85 7.57
C GLN A 111 1.66 26.23 7.43
N ASP A 112 2.19 27.21 8.16
CA ASP A 112 1.68 28.59 8.18
C ASP A 112 1.82 29.32 6.83
N ASP A 113 2.65 28.81 5.91
CA ASP A 113 2.89 29.35 4.56
C ASP A 113 2.02 28.70 3.46
N ASP A 114 0.86 28.15 3.83
CA ASP A 114 -0.04 27.34 2.97
C ASP A 114 0.60 26.09 2.36
N LYS A 115 1.79 25.70 2.83
CA LYS A 115 2.48 24.50 2.36
C LYS A 115 1.91 23.26 3.03
N VAL A 116 1.61 22.27 2.20
CA VAL A 116 1.13 20.97 2.66
C VAL A 116 2.25 19.93 2.54
N LEU A 117 2.72 19.46 3.69
CA LEU A 117 3.73 18.40 3.77
C LEU A 117 3.08 17.05 4.04
N ILE A 118 3.62 16.03 3.40
CA ILE A 118 3.22 14.64 3.62
C ILE A 118 4.45 13.85 3.98
N TYR A 119 4.43 13.33 5.18
CA TYR A 119 5.47 12.51 5.76
C TYR A 119 5.08 11.04 5.67
N SER A 120 6.09 10.17 5.62
CA SER A 120 5.91 8.73 5.68
C SER A 120 7.02 8.13 6.53
N VAL A 121 6.69 7.22 7.45
CA VAL A 121 7.71 6.44 8.14
C VAL A 121 8.31 5.38 7.21
N GLN A 122 9.53 4.94 7.51
CA GLN A 122 10.11 3.79 6.84
C GLN A 122 9.18 2.58 6.99
N PRO A 123 8.92 1.80 5.94
CA PRO A 123 8.00 0.67 6.03
C PRO A 123 8.43 -0.36 7.07
N TYR A 124 7.49 -0.73 7.95
CA TYR A 124 7.62 -1.82 8.89
C TYR A 124 7.47 -3.14 8.14
N THR A 125 8.54 -3.94 8.14
CA THR A 125 8.55 -5.29 7.56
C THR A 125 8.19 -6.31 8.63
N LYS A 126 8.05 -7.57 8.21
CA LYS A 126 7.78 -8.71 9.11
C LYS A 126 8.75 -8.75 10.29
N GLU A 127 10.04 -8.50 10.06
CA GLU A 127 11.07 -8.55 11.11
C GLU A 127 10.81 -7.50 12.21
N VAL A 128 10.32 -6.31 11.83
CA VAL A 128 10.01 -5.26 12.81
C VAL A 128 8.72 -5.59 13.55
N LEU A 129 7.68 -6.05 12.84
CA LEU A 129 6.38 -6.38 13.43
C LEU A 129 6.40 -7.66 14.29
N GLN A 130 7.43 -8.49 14.16
CA GLN A 130 7.70 -9.59 15.10
C GLN A 130 8.15 -9.08 16.48
N SER A 131 8.82 -7.93 16.52
CA SER A 131 9.38 -7.37 17.75
C SER A 131 8.43 -6.37 18.42
N VAL A 132 7.69 -5.59 17.62
CA VAL A 132 6.78 -4.54 18.10
C VAL A 132 5.50 -4.55 17.25
N PRO A 133 4.30 -4.74 17.85
CA PRO A 133 3.04 -4.62 17.13
C PRO A 133 2.85 -3.23 16.52
N LEU A 134 2.12 -3.12 15.40
CA LEU A 134 1.89 -1.82 14.75
C LEU A 134 1.10 -0.82 15.61
N THR A 135 0.36 -1.31 16.60
CA THR A 135 -0.52 -0.51 17.46
C THR A 135 0.17 0.08 18.69
N GLU A 136 1.41 -0.34 18.98
CA GLU A 136 2.20 0.08 20.15
C GLU A 136 3.22 1.17 19.81
#